data_AF-A0A090N5X5-F1
#
_entry.id   AF-A0A090N5X5-F1
#
_cell.length_a   1.000
_cell.length_b   1.000
_cell.length_c   1.000
_cell.angle_alpha   90.00
_cell.angle_beta   90.00
_cell.angle_gamma   90.00
#
_symmetry.space_group_name_H-M   'P 1'
#
loop_
_entity.id
_entity.type
_entity.pdbx_description
1 polymer ?
#
loop_
_entity_poly.entity_id
_entity_poly.type
_entity_poly.pdbx_seq_one_letter_code
_entity_poly.pdbx_strand_id
1 'polypeptide(L)'
;MAVGGAVVDRDIVTTGPNDVDTQVHDKFQVYAKQQPGFFTPKETLWTMFIGINDIYRTITNEDQEETIVATIERIRELTLDLYSYGARQFLFVSTPPQSVFPNNRPKDIAPKLTAASQSWNKKLTKLLHQLDGELKHSTFFLFDIVPLITAVTEDPAQYPETSVYKSNAFCAEYKAGTAVPDFKSANCEYNALEYMYIDGAHPTQPFHQILAKKISEQLAARKSVT
;
A
#
# COMPACT_ATOMS: atom_id res chain seq x y z
N MET A 1 -13.06 2.25 -0.49
CA MET A 1 -12.84 3.39 -1.40
C MET A 1 -11.61 3.21 -2.30
N ALA A 2 -10.63 2.36 -1.92
CA ALA A 2 -9.45 2.10 -2.75
C ALA A 2 -9.80 1.68 -4.19
N VAL A 3 -9.02 2.15 -5.15
CA VAL A 3 -9.15 1.83 -6.58
C VAL A 3 -7.78 1.45 -7.15
N GLY A 4 -7.73 0.39 -7.95
CA GLY A 4 -6.49 -0.04 -8.62
C GLY A 4 -5.90 1.06 -9.52
N GLY A 5 -4.58 1.19 -9.48
CA GLY A 5 -3.84 2.18 -10.28
C GLY A 5 -3.89 3.62 -9.74
N ALA A 6 -4.53 3.85 -8.59
CA ALA A 6 -4.60 5.17 -7.99
C ALA A 6 -3.22 5.70 -7.58
N VAL A 7 -2.98 6.98 -7.86
CA VAL A 7 -1.91 7.80 -7.27
C VAL A 7 -2.48 8.57 -6.07
N VAL A 8 -1.67 9.37 -5.37
CA VAL A 8 -2.22 10.26 -4.32
C VAL A 8 -3.07 11.37 -4.94
N ASP A 9 -2.54 12.04 -5.95
CA ASP A 9 -3.18 13.16 -6.64
C ASP A 9 -2.73 13.19 -8.11
N ARG A 10 -3.71 13.20 -9.03
CA ARG A 10 -3.45 13.16 -10.46
C ARG A 10 -2.88 14.47 -11.02
N ASP A 11 -3.01 15.57 -10.29
CA ASP A 11 -2.44 16.86 -10.64
C ASP A 11 -0.94 16.93 -10.30
N ILE A 12 -0.46 16.02 -9.44
CA ILE A 12 0.97 15.85 -9.12
C ILE A 12 1.58 14.73 -9.98
N VAL A 13 0.92 13.56 -10.03
CA VAL A 13 1.39 12.42 -10.84
C VAL A 13 0.34 12.06 -11.88
N THR A 14 0.67 12.28 -13.15
CA THR A 14 -0.23 11.97 -14.26
C THR A 14 -0.63 10.47 -14.27
N THR A 15 -1.93 10.22 -14.18
CA THR A 15 -2.52 8.87 -14.23
C THR A 15 -3.92 8.93 -14.87
N GLY A 16 -4.64 7.81 -14.86
CA GLY A 16 -6.07 7.76 -15.19
C GLY A 16 -6.95 8.50 -14.18
N PRO A 17 -8.26 8.23 -14.12
CA PRO A 17 -9.20 9.03 -13.32
C PRO A 17 -9.13 8.76 -11.80
N ASN A 18 -8.19 7.95 -11.34
CA ASN A 18 -8.17 7.44 -9.98
C ASN A 18 -7.00 8.03 -9.20
N ASP A 19 -7.33 8.73 -8.12
CA ASP A 19 -6.39 9.22 -7.12
C ASP A 19 -7.04 9.17 -5.72
N VAL A 20 -6.28 9.49 -4.67
CA VAL A 20 -6.79 9.58 -3.29
C VAL A 20 -7.53 10.90 -3.07
N ASP A 21 -7.10 11.97 -3.72
CA ASP A 21 -7.76 13.26 -3.72
C ASP A 21 -9.28 13.16 -3.99
N THR A 22 -9.65 12.61 -5.14
CA THR A 22 -11.05 12.37 -5.54
C THR A 22 -11.75 11.42 -4.57
N GLN A 23 -11.02 10.47 -3.96
CA GLN A 23 -11.61 9.60 -2.94
C GLN A 23 -12.02 10.38 -1.68
N VAL A 24 -11.24 11.38 -1.28
CA VAL A 24 -11.47 12.19 -0.08
C VAL A 24 -12.47 13.31 -0.34
N HIS A 25 -12.30 14.11 -1.39
CA HIS A 25 -13.14 15.30 -1.60
C HIS A 25 -14.45 14.98 -2.31
N ASP A 26 -14.43 14.13 -3.34
CA ASP A 26 -15.63 13.88 -4.15
C ASP A 26 -16.44 12.68 -3.66
N LYS A 27 -15.77 11.57 -3.31
CA LYS A 27 -16.46 10.32 -2.98
C LYS A 27 -16.82 10.22 -1.49
N PHE A 28 -15.86 10.46 -0.60
CA PHE A 28 -16.06 10.23 0.83
C PHE A 28 -17.20 11.10 1.39
N GLN A 29 -17.29 12.37 1.00
CA GLN A 29 -18.37 13.26 1.45
C GLN A 29 -19.76 12.73 1.07
N VAL A 30 -19.91 12.10 -0.10
CA VAL A 30 -21.17 11.46 -0.51
C VAL A 30 -21.48 10.27 0.40
N TYR A 31 -20.51 9.41 0.67
CA TYR A 31 -20.68 8.27 1.58
C TYR A 31 -21.02 8.71 3.01
N ALA A 32 -20.31 9.71 3.54
CA ALA A 32 -20.52 10.23 4.89
C ALA A 32 -21.93 10.79 5.08
N LYS A 33 -22.46 11.51 4.08
CA LYS A 33 -23.83 12.04 4.11
C LYS A 33 -24.90 10.95 4.07
N GLN A 34 -24.64 9.85 3.35
CA GLN A 34 -25.56 8.71 3.28
C GLN A 34 -25.55 7.85 4.56
N GLN A 35 -24.49 7.97 5.39
CA GLN A 35 -24.28 7.15 6.59
C GLN A 35 -23.97 8.05 7.80
N PRO A 36 -24.90 8.91 8.23
CA PRO A 36 -24.67 9.84 9.33
C PRO A 36 -24.36 9.08 10.63
N GLY A 37 -23.26 9.45 11.29
CA GLY A 37 -22.82 8.83 12.55
C GLY A 37 -22.12 7.48 12.41
N PHE A 38 -21.97 6.93 11.20
CA PHE A 38 -21.28 5.66 10.99
C PHE A 38 -19.78 5.73 11.29
N PHE A 39 -19.14 6.85 10.92
CA PHE A 39 -17.71 7.05 11.08
C PHE A 39 -17.36 7.62 12.46
N THR A 40 -17.65 6.87 13.53
CA THR A 40 -17.35 7.33 14.88
C THR A 40 -15.82 7.44 15.08
N PRO A 41 -15.31 8.52 15.71
CA PRO A 41 -13.86 8.76 15.78
C PRO A 41 -13.05 7.65 16.45
N LYS A 42 -13.61 6.94 17.44
CA LYS A 42 -12.92 5.90 18.20
C LYS A 42 -12.99 4.51 17.57
N GLU A 43 -13.94 4.27 16.66
CA GLU A 43 -14.21 2.94 16.10
C GLU A 43 -13.89 2.87 14.60
N THR A 44 -13.58 4.01 13.98
CA THR A 44 -13.20 4.09 12.57
C THR A 44 -11.69 4.20 12.41
N LEU A 45 -11.08 3.24 11.72
CA LEU A 45 -9.68 3.30 11.29
C LEU A 45 -9.59 3.79 9.84
N TRP A 46 -8.88 4.90 9.63
CA TRP A 46 -8.64 5.51 8.32
C TRP A 46 -7.33 4.98 7.76
N THR A 47 -7.41 4.11 6.77
CA THR A 47 -6.22 3.43 6.24
C THR A 47 -5.78 3.98 4.89
N MET A 48 -4.50 4.33 4.77
CA MET A 48 -3.86 4.70 3.50
C MET A 48 -2.72 3.75 3.17
N PHE A 49 -2.84 3.05 2.04
CA PHE A 49 -1.77 2.27 1.43
C PHE A 49 -1.62 2.72 -0.03
N ILE A 50 -0.71 3.66 -0.26
CA ILE A 50 -0.54 4.41 -1.51
C ILE A 50 0.94 4.73 -1.75
N GLY A 51 1.29 5.26 -2.92
CA GLY A 51 2.67 5.63 -3.29
C GLY A 51 3.32 4.68 -4.27
N ILE A 52 2.80 3.45 -4.41
CA ILE A 52 3.36 2.46 -5.33
C ILE A 52 3.26 2.97 -6.77
N ASN A 53 2.08 3.44 -7.18
CA ASN A 53 1.87 3.98 -8.52
C ASN A 53 2.59 5.32 -8.72
N ASP A 54 2.61 6.18 -7.70
CA ASP A 54 3.29 7.48 -7.74
C ASP A 54 4.78 7.27 -8.10
N ILE A 55 5.48 6.45 -7.31
CA ILE A 55 6.87 6.09 -7.57
C ILE A 55 7.04 5.43 -8.95
N TYR A 56 6.22 4.42 -9.27
CA TYR A 56 6.42 3.64 -10.50
C TYR A 56 6.22 4.48 -11.77
N ARG A 57 5.28 5.41 -11.76
CA ARG A 57 4.94 6.25 -12.92
C ARG A 57 5.99 7.32 -13.20
N THR A 58 6.67 7.81 -12.17
CA THR A 58 7.64 8.89 -12.32
C THR A 58 9.09 8.41 -12.29
N ILE A 59 9.34 7.10 -12.13
CA ILE A 59 10.69 6.55 -11.85
C ILE A 59 11.75 6.88 -12.90
N THR A 60 11.33 7.18 -14.14
CA THR A 60 12.21 7.58 -15.23
C THR A 60 12.37 9.09 -15.38
N ASN A 61 11.57 9.88 -14.66
CA ASN A 61 11.62 11.33 -14.70
C ASN A 61 12.84 11.84 -13.92
N GLU A 62 13.35 12.99 -14.34
CA GLU A 62 14.48 13.65 -13.67
C GLU A 62 14.10 14.22 -12.30
N ASP A 63 12.83 14.57 -12.11
CA ASP A 63 12.24 15.23 -10.93
C ASP A 63 11.54 14.25 -9.97
N GLN A 64 11.96 12.97 -9.96
CA GLN A 64 11.36 11.92 -9.14
C GLN A 64 11.31 12.26 -7.64
N GLU A 65 12.38 12.88 -7.12
CA GLU A 65 12.48 13.18 -5.69
C GLU A 65 11.61 14.38 -5.33
N GLU A 66 11.59 15.42 -6.17
CA GLU A 66 10.70 16.58 -6.05
C GLU A 66 9.23 16.13 -6.10
N THR A 67 8.90 15.22 -7.01
CA THR A 67 7.57 14.61 -7.08
C THR A 67 7.22 13.89 -5.78
N ILE A 68 8.12 13.04 -5.23
CA ILE A 68 7.88 12.38 -3.93
C ILE A 68 7.62 13.41 -2.83
N VAL A 69 8.38 14.52 -2.79
CA VAL A 69 8.17 15.59 -1.80
C VAL A 69 6.77 16.19 -1.95
N ALA A 70 6.39 16.58 -3.16
CA ALA A 70 5.06 17.14 -3.44
C ALA A 70 3.93 16.16 -3.07
N THR A 71 4.10 14.89 -3.42
CA THR A 71 3.12 13.84 -3.10
C THR A 71 2.99 13.60 -1.59
N ILE A 72 4.08 13.63 -0.83
CA ILE A 72 4.03 13.49 0.64
C ILE A 72 3.35 14.71 1.28
N GLU A 73 3.59 15.92 0.77
CA GLU A 73 2.84 17.10 1.23
C GLU A 73 1.35 16.97 0.92
N ARG A 74 0.99 16.42 -0.24
CA ARG A 74 -0.42 16.17 -0.55
C ARG A 74 -1.06 15.13 0.38
N ILE A 75 -0.33 14.09 0.77
CA ILE A 75 -0.79 13.14 1.82
C ILE A 75 -1.07 13.88 3.13
N ARG A 76 -0.23 14.86 3.51
CA ARG A 76 -0.45 15.69 4.69
C ARG A 76 -1.78 16.44 4.58
N GLU A 77 -1.99 17.16 3.49
CA GLU A 77 -3.22 17.94 3.25
C GLU A 77 -4.48 17.06 3.33
N LEU A 78 -4.48 15.92 2.62
CA LEU A 78 -5.61 14.98 2.64
C LEU A 78 -5.86 14.40 4.05
N THR A 79 -4.79 14.21 4.84
CA THR A 79 -4.92 13.78 6.23
C THR A 79 -5.52 14.87 7.13
N LEU A 80 -5.13 16.14 6.92
CA LEU A 80 -5.71 17.29 7.60
C LEU A 80 -7.20 17.43 7.27
N ASP A 81 -7.58 17.22 6.00
CA ASP A 81 -8.98 17.25 5.57
C ASP A 81 -9.80 16.14 6.25
N LEU A 82 -9.32 14.90 6.22
CA LEU A 82 -9.98 13.80 6.93
C LEU A 82 -10.10 14.08 8.44
N TYR A 83 -9.05 14.63 9.05
CA TYR A 83 -9.07 15.04 10.45
C TYR A 83 -10.14 16.12 10.70
N SER A 84 -10.29 17.10 9.80
CA SER A 84 -11.34 18.11 9.86
C SER A 84 -12.74 17.51 9.76
N TYR A 85 -12.88 16.37 9.07
CA TYR A 85 -14.12 15.59 8.98
C TYR A 85 -14.37 14.66 10.18
N GLY A 86 -13.49 14.67 11.18
CA GLY A 86 -13.65 13.90 12.41
C GLY A 86 -12.81 12.62 12.49
N ALA A 87 -11.97 12.33 11.50
CA ALA A 87 -11.05 11.19 11.55
C ALA A 87 -10.05 11.35 12.71
N ARG A 88 -9.83 10.29 13.50
CA ARG A 88 -8.89 10.32 14.64
C ARG A 88 -7.92 9.14 14.66
N GLN A 89 -8.30 7.96 14.18
CA GLN A 89 -7.41 6.80 14.12
C GLN A 89 -6.91 6.60 12.68
N PHE A 90 -5.61 6.75 12.43
CA PHE A 90 -5.04 6.61 11.10
C PHE A 90 -4.06 5.45 11.04
N LEU A 91 -4.15 4.63 9.99
CA LEU A 91 -3.15 3.62 9.64
C LEU A 91 -2.55 3.95 8.28
N PHE A 92 -1.23 4.05 8.24
CA PHE A 92 -0.47 4.15 7.00
C PHE A 92 0.33 2.87 6.82
N VAL A 93 0.46 2.43 5.57
CA VAL A 93 1.32 1.29 5.20
C VAL A 93 2.46 1.83 4.35
N SER A 94 3.69 1.48 4.71
CA SER A 94 4.87 1.86 3.92
C SER A 94 4.79 1.24 2.51
N THR A 95 5.48 1.84 1.54
CA THR A 95 5.58 1.25 0.21
C THR A 95 6.50 0.02 0.25
N PRO A 96 6.11 -1.11 -0.36
CA PRO A 96 7.01 -2.24 -0.54
C PRO A 96 8.18 -1.86 -1.46
N PRO A 97 9.34 -2.53 -1.33
CA PRO A 97 10.48 -2.30 -2.21
C PRO A 97 10.14 -2.79 -3.63
N GLN A 98 9.73 -1.90 -4.52
CA GLN A 98 9.24 -2.29 -5.84
C GLN A 98 10.30 -2.95 -6.73
N SER A 99 11.58 -2.78 -6.41
CA SER A 99 12.69 -3.51 -7.02
C SER A 99 12.55 -5.02 -6.87
N VAL A 100 11.77 -5.48 -5.90
CA VAL A 100 11.46 -6.88 -5.67
C VAL A 100 10.16 -7.33 -6.36
N PHE A 101 9.53 -6.53 -7.21
CA PHE A 101 8.39 -7.06 -7.98
C PHE A 101 8.85 -7.91 -9.16
N PRO A 102 8.13 -8.98 -9.55
CA PRO A 102 8.52 -9.80 -10.70
C PRO A 102 8.76 -9.01 -11.98
N ASN A 103 7.97 -7.95 -12.24
CA ASN A 103 8.18 -7.07 -13.39
C ASN A 103 9.47 -6.25 -13.34
N ASN A 104 10.14 -6.16 -12.19
CA ASN A 104 11.31 -5.31 -11.97
C ASN A 104 12.60 -6.11 -11.67
N ARG A 105 12.52 -7.44 -11.62
CA ARG A 105 13.66 -8.35 -11.35
C ARG A 105 14.13 -9.09 -12.61
N PRO A 106 15.46 -9.16 -12.86
CA PRO A 106 16.41 -8.06 -12.72
C PRO A 106 16.24 -7.07 -13.88
N LYS A 107 16.08 -5.79 -13.57
CA LYS A 107 16.08 -4.69 -14.53
C LYS A 107 16.99 -3.58 -14.02
N ASP A 108 17.57 -2.81 -14.95
CA ASP A 108 18.44 -1.65 -14.64
C ASP A 108 17.74 -0.58 -13.77
N ILE A 109 16.41 -0.64 -13.68
CA ILE A 109 15.59 0.26 -12.88
C ILE A 109 15.57 -0.09 -11.38
N ALA A 110 16.00 -1.30 -10.99
CA ALA A 110 15.89 -1.78 -9.61
C ALA A 110 16.59 -0.88 -8.58
N PRO A 111 17.82 -0.36 -8.82
CA PRO A 111 18.45 0.59 -7.89
C PRO A 111 17.64 1.88 -7.70
N LYS A 112 17.06 2.43 -8.77
CA LYS A 112 16.21 3.63 -8.70
C LYS A 112 14.95 3.35 -7.88
N LEU A 113 14.28 2.22 -8.11
CA LEU A 113 13.08 1.82 -7.37
C LEU A 113 13.38 1.62 -5.88
N THR A 114 14.52 1.01 -5.54
CA THR A 114 14.96 0.87 -4.15
C THR A 114 15.15 2.24 -3.50
N ALA A 115 15.88 3.15 -4.15
CA ALA A 115 16.12 4.50 -3.62
C ALA A 115 14.83 5.30 -3.46
N ALA A 116 13.92 5.27 -4.44
CA ALA A 116 12.64 5.96 -4.40
C ALA A 116 11.72 5.42 -3.29
N SER A 117 11.62 4.09 -3.15
CA SER A 117 10.82 3.45 -2.08
C SER A 117 11.36 3.80 -0.69
N GLN A 118 12.69 3.83 -0.53
CA GLN A 118 13.33 4.25 0.73
C GLN A 118 13.10 5.74 1.02
N SER A 119 13.22 6.62 0.02
CA SER A 119 12.95 8.05 0.16
C SER A 119 11.50 8.29 0.58
N TRP A 120 10.54 7.67 -0.12
CA TRP A 120 9.12 7.72 0.21
C TRP A 120 8.86 7.29 1.66
N ASN A 121 9.30 6.08 2.03
CA ASN A 121 9.04 5.53 3.37
C ASN A 121 9.65 6.41 4.47
N LYS A 122 10.86 6.95 4.26
CA LYS A 122 11.49 7.88 5.20
C LYS A 122 10.67 9.16 5.37
N LYS A 123 10.17 9.75 4.28
CA LYS A 123 9.36 10.98 4.34
C LYS A 123 8.00 10.73 4.95
N LEU A 124 7.36 9.61 4.62
CA LEU A 124 6.10 9.20 5.22
C LEU A 124 6.25 9.04 6.73
N THR A 125 7.25 8.29 7.20
CA THR A 125 7.52 8.14 8.65
C THR A 125 7.70 9.50 9.33
N LYS A 126 8.50 10.39 8.74
CA LYS A 126 8.71 11.75 9.26
C LYS A 126 7.39 12.53 9.35
N LEU A 127 6.57 12.51 8.29
CA LEU A 127 5.28 13.18 8.24
C LEU A 127 4.35 12.66 9.36
N LEU A 128 4.30 11.35 9.58
CA LEU A 128 3.42 10.77 10.60
C LEU A 128 3.83 11.18 12.02
N HIS A 129 5.13 11.26 12.33
CA HIS A 129 5.58 11.80 13.62
C HIS A 129 5.23 13.29 13.78
N GLN A 130 5.28 14.07 12.70
CA GLN A 130 4.87 15.48 12.74
C GLN A 130 3.37 15.61 13.02
N LEU A 131 2.55 14.85 12.30
CA LEU A 131 1.09 14.83 12.47
C LEU A 131 0.68 14.33 13.86
N ASP A 132 1.36 13.34 14.42
CA ASP A 132 1.09 12.84 15.79
C ASP A 132 1.33 13.93 16.85
N GLY A 133 2.39 14.74 16.70
CA GLY A 133 2.66 15.87 17.60
C GLY A 133 1.67 17.03 17.46
N GLU A 134 1.19 17.27 16.24
CA GLU A 134 0.35 18.40 15.86
C GLU A 134 -1.14 18.14 16.13
N LEU A 135 -1.66 16.99 15.71
CA LEU A 135 -3.08 16.67 15.71
C LEU A 135 -3.48 16.04 17.04
N LYS A 136 -4.20 16.81 17.85
CA LYS A 136 -4.63 16.37 19.17
C LYS A 136 -5.76 15.35 19.08
N HIS A 137 -5.77 14.42 20.03
CA HIS A 137 -6.79 13.36 20.13
C HIS A 137 -6.84 12.42 18.91
N SER A 138 -5.78 12.37 18.10
CA SER A 138 -5.59 11.36 17.06
C SER A 138 -4.50 10.37 17.44
N THR A 139 -4.49 9.24 16.75
CA THR A 139 -3.44 8.22 16.84
C THR A 139 -3.03 7.83 15.43
N PHE A 140 -1.72 7.84 15.19
CA PHE A 140 -1.12 7.43 13.93
C PHE A 140 -0.42 6.08 14.08
N PHE A 141 -0.76 5.14 13.23
CA PHE A 141 -0.09 3.85 13.09
C PHE A 141 0.66 3.83 11.77
N LEU A 142 1.89 3.34 11.78
CA LEU A 142 2.65 3.00 10.57
C LEU A 142 2.91 1.50 10.60
N PHE A 143 2.38 0.78 9.62
CA PHE A 143 2.78 -0.60 9.36
C PHE A 143 3.89 -0.57 8.30
N ASP A 144 5.12 -0.89 8.71
CA ASP A 144 6.20 -1.07 7.76
C ASP A 144 6.10 -2.45 7.09
N ILE A 145 5.69 -2.48 5.82
CA ILE A 145 5.52 -3.73 5.06
C ILE A 145 6.85 -4.34 4.61
N VAL A 146 7.93 -3.55 4.59
CA VAL A 146 9.23 -3.95 4.02
C VAL A 146 9.80 -5.20 4.70
N PRO A 147 9.85 -5.31 6.04
CA PRO A 147 10.34 -6.53 6.69
C PRO A 147 9.50 -7.77 6.35
N LEU A 148 8.17 -7.63 6.26
CA LEU A 148 7.27 -8.75 5.99
C LEU A 148 7.46 -9.28 4.56
N ILE A 149 7.45 -8.40 3.56
CA ILE A 149 7.61 -8.82 2.16
C ILE A 149 9.00 -9.38 1.87
N THR A 150 10.04 -8.84 2.51
CA THR A 150 11.40 -9.39 2.44
C THR A 150 11.44 -10.79 3.03
N ALA A 151 10.94 -10.98 4.26
CA ALA A 151 10.91 -12.28 4.92
C ALA A 151 10.19 -13.36 4.09
N VAL A 152 9.01 -13.05 3.56
CA VAL A 152 8.25 -13.99 2.70
C VAL A 152 8.97 -14.26 1.37
N THR A 153 9.63 -13.25 0.80
CA THR A 153 10.39 -13.41 -0.45
C THR A 153 11.60 -14.33 -0.27
N GLU A 154 12.28 -14.21 0.86
CA GLU A 154 13.49 -14.98 1.21
C GLU A 154 13.16 -16.40 1.63
N ASP A 155 12.17 -16.58 2.51
CA ASP A 155 11.71 -17.87 2.98
C ASP A 155 10.19 -17.84 3.26
N PRO A 156 9.37 -18.32 2.31
CA PRO A 156 7.92 -18.32 2.48
C PRO A 156 7.44 -19.24 3.62
N ALA A 157 8.27 -20.18 4.10
CA ALA A 157 7.91 -21.08 5.20
C ALA A 157 8.00 -20.43 6.58
N GLN A 158 8.52 -19.19 6.69
CA GLN A 158 8.54 -18.43 7.95
C GLN A 158 7.14 -18.15 8.51
N TYR A 159 6.12 -18.14 7.64
CA TYR A 159 4.74 -17.95 8.04
C TYR A 159 3.86 -19.10 7.53
N PRO A 160 2.98 -19.67 8.37
CA PRO A 160 2.06 -20.73 7.94
C PRO A 160 1.22 -20.33 6.73
N GLU A 161 0.77 -19.07 6.68
CA GLU A 161 -0.04 -18.53 5.59
C GLU A 161 0.69 -18.62 4.24
N THR A 162 1.99 -18.31 4.21
CA THR A 162 2.77 -18.25 2.96
C THR A 162 3.52 -19.54 2.64
N SER A 163 3.47 -20.55 3.51
CA SER A 163 4.15 -21.85 3.34
C SER A 163 3.71 -22.63 2.08
N VAL A 164 2.58 -22.25 1.48
CA VAL A 164 2.09 -22.78 0.20
C VAL A 164 2.91 -22.31 -1.01
N TYR A 165 3.67 -21.22 -0.89
CA TYR A 165 4.42 -20.68 -2.01
C TYR A 165 5.56 -21.59 -2.43
N LYS A 166 5.55 -21.92 -3.72
CA LYS A 166 6.60 -22.66 -4.43
C LYS A 166 7.42 -21.77 -5.34
N SER A 167 6.90 -20.58 -5.66
CA SER A 167 7.57 -19.61 -6.52
C SER A 167 7.27 -18.18 -6.08
N ASN A 168 8.29 -17.31 -6.10
CA ASN A 168 8.14 -15.87 -5.92
C ASN A 168 7.97 -15.10 -7.25
N ALA A 169 7.69 -15.82 -8.35
CA ALA A 169 7.31 -15.26 -9.64
C ALA A 169 5.77 -15.29 -9.82
N PHE A 170 5.31 -15.16 -11.07
CA PHE A 170 3.90 -15.33 -11.47
C PHE A 170 3.80 -16.19 -12.74
N CYS A 171 2.63 -16.76 -13.00
CA CYS A 171 2.31 -17.39 -14.29
C CYS A 171 1.51 -16.45 -15.19
N ALA A 172 1.84 -16.36 -16.49
CA ALA A 172 1.21 -15.42 -17.41
C ALA A 172 -0.30 -15.61 -17.58
N GLU A 173 -0.79 -16.85 -17.51
CA GLU A 173 -2.22 -17.20 -17.59
C GLU A 173 -3.05 -16.61 -16.44
N TYR A 174 -2.42 -16.34 -15.29
CA TYR A 174 -3.12 -15.87 -14.10
C TYR A 174 -3.17 -14.34 -13.99
N LYS A 175 -2.48 -13.60 -14.86
CA LYS A 175 -2.33 -12.13 -14.75
C LYS A 175 -3.66 -11.36 -14.69
N ALA A 176 -4.71 -11.87 -15.32
CA ALA A 176 -6.04 -11.26 -15.33
C ALA A 176 -6.89 -11.65 -14.09
N GLY A 177 -6.29 -12.37 -13.15
CA GLY A 177 -6.99 -13.06 -12.06
C GLY A 177 -7.41 -14.47 -12.44
N THR A 178 -7.95 -15.18 -11.46
CA THR A 178 -8.45 -16.55 -11.60
C THR A 178 -9.88 -16.67 -11.07
N ALA A 179 -10.63 -17.67 -11.54
CA ALA A 179 -12.01 -17.91 -11.09
C ALA A 179 -12.07 -18.35 -9.62
N VAL A 180 -11.09 -19.12 -9.17
CA VAL A 180 -10.86 -19.49 -7.77
C VAL A 180 -9.39 -19.27 -7.42
N PRO A 181 -9.06 -18.98 -6.14
CA PRO A 181 -7.69 -18.62 -5.77
C PRO A 181 -6.65 -19.69 -6.12
N ASP A 182 -7.00 -20.98 -6.05
CA ASP A 182 -6.13 -22.14 -6.28
C ASP A 182 -6.32 -22.75 -7.69
N PHE A 183 -6.85 -21.97 -8.64
CA PHE A 183 -7.03 -22.43 -10.00
C PHE A 183 -5.69 -22.93 -10.59
N LYS A 184 -5.75 -24.08 -11.26
CA LYS A 184 -4.61 -24.73 -11.91
C LYS A 184 -4.78 -24.73 -13.43
N SER A 185 -4.07 -23.84 -14.10
CA SER A 185 -3.92 -23.90 -15.56
C SER A 185 -3.00 -25.05 -15.97
N ALA A 186 -3.29 -25.67 -17.11
CA ALA A 186 -2.44 -26.68 -17.73
C ALA A 186 -1.08 -26.12 -18.19
N ASN A 187 -0.98 -24.80 -18.41
CA ASN A 187 0.22 -24.12 -18.90
C ASN A 187 1.13 -23.58 -17.77
N CYS A 188 0.71 -23.67 -16.51
CA CYS A 188 1.48 -23.20 -15.37
C CYS A 188 2.06 -24.38 -14.61
N GLU A 189 3.22 -24.20 -13.96
CA GLU A 189 3.87 -25.25 -13.17
C GLU A 189 3.15 -25.51 -11.84
N TYR A 190 2.66 -24.46 -11.20
CA TYR A 190 1.90 -24.52 -9.94
C TYR A 190 0.46 -24.01 -10.12
N ASN A 191 -0.38 -24.23 -9.12
CA ASN A 191 -1.67 -23.53 -9.06
C ASN A 191 -1.46 -22.06 -8.66
N ALA A 192 -2.47 -21.21 -8.82
CA ALA A 192 -2.31 -19.77 -8.59
C ALA A 192 -1.94 -19.40 -7.13
N LEU A 193 -2.44 -20.11 -6.10
CA LEU A 193 -2.07 -19.85 -4.70
C LEU A 193 -0.62 -20.20 -4.37
N GLU A 194 -0.02 -21.10 -5.13
CA GLU A 194 1.37 -21.53 -4.94
C GLU A 194 2.39 -20.55 -5.55
N TYR A 195 1.93 -19.53 -6.29
CA TYR A 195 2.75 -18.37 -6.69
C TYR A 195 2.55 -17.23 -5.70
N MET A 196 3.63 -16.58 -5.27
CA MET A 196 3.56 -15.39 -4.43
C MET A 196 2.83 -14.24 -5.13
N TYR A 197 2.93 -14.13 -6.46
CA TYR A 197 2.33 -13.06 -7.24
C TYR A 197 1.34 -13.60 -8.26
N ILE A 198 0.19 -12.93 -8.39
CA ILE A 198 -0.82 -13.23 -9.41
C ILE A 198 -0.41 -12.66 -10.77
N ASP A 199 0.29 -11.53 -10.75
CA ASP A 199 0.83 -10.85 -11.91
C ASP A 199 2.24 -10.30 -11.61
N GLY A 200 2.69 -9.32 -12.38
CA GLY A 200 4.02 -8.75 -12.22
C GLY A 200 4.27 -7.88 -10.99
N ALA A 201 3.26 -7.59 -10.16
CA ALA A 201 3.38 -6.67 -9.01
C ALA A 201 2.48 -7.02 -7.82
N HIS A 202 1.37 -7.72 -8.01
CA HIS A 202 0.35 -7.96 -6.99
C HIS A 202 0.52 -9.35 -6.34
N PRO A 203 0.70 -9.41 -5.01
CA PRO A 203 0.75 -10.69 -4.30
C PRO A 203 -0.59 -11.44 -4.34
N THR A 204 -0.54 -12.76 -4.23
CA THR A 204 -1.74 -13.60 -4.09
C THR A 204 -2.31 -13.55 -2.67
N GLN A 205 -3.48 -14.15 -2.49
CA GLN A 205 -4.22 -14.18 -1.23
C GLN A 205 -3.38 -14.54 0.02
N PRO A 206 -2.45 -15.52 0.00
CA PRO A 206 -1.75 -15.92 1.22
C PRO A 206 -0.87 -14.80 1.80
N PHE A 207 -0.29 -13.94 0.96
CA PHE A 207 0.49 -12.77 1.40
C PHE A 207 -0.43 -11.72 2.01
N HIS A 208 -1.60 -11.49 1.40
CA HIS A 208 -2.59 -10.58 1.95
C HIS A 208 -3.14 -11.07 3.30
N GLN A 209 -3.25 -12.38 3.52
CA GLN A 209 -3.66 -12.95 4.80
C GLN A 209 -2.62 -12.67 5.90
N ILE A 210 -1.33 -12.93 5.66
CA ILE A 210 -0.29 -12.61 6.65
C ILE A 210 -0.15 -11.09 6.87
N LEU A 211 -0.28 -10.27 5.82
CA LEU A 211 -0.28 -8.81 5.94
C LEU A 211 -1.42 -8.33 6.87
N ALA A 212 -2.65 -8.79 6.62
CA ALA A 212 -3.80 -8.43 7.44
C ALA A 212 -3.62 -8.88 8.89
N LYS A 213 -3.11 -10.10 9.11
CA LYS A 213 -2.82 -10.62 10.45
C LYS A 213 -1.78 -9.76 11.18
N LYS A 214 -0.66 -9.42 10.53
CA LYS A 214 0.41 -8.60 11.13
C LYS A 214 -0.06 -7.18 11.43
N ILE A 215 -0.85 -6.57 10.57
CA ILE A 215 -1.50 -5.28 10.85
C ILE A 215 -2.41 -5.41 12.08
N SER A 216 -3.26 -6.45 12.12
CA SER A 216 -4.17 -6.68 13.26
C SER A 216 -3.42 -6.89 14.58
N GLU A 217 -2.32 -7.65 14.57
CA GLU A 217 -1.44 -7.85 15.73
C GLU A 217 -0.85 -6.52 16.22
N GLN A 218 -0.36 -5.67 15.31
CA GLN A 218 0.19 -4.35 15.66
C GLN A 218 -0.88 -3.42 16.26
N LEU A 219 -2.07 -3.37 15.65
CA LEU A 219 -3.18 -2.56 16.12
C LEU A 219 -3.67 -3.01 17.51
N ALA A 220 -3.79 -4.33 17.72
CA ALA A 220 -4.16 -4.89 19.03
C ALA A 220 -3.12 -4.56 20.12
N ALA A 221 -1.84 -4.55 19.75
CA ALA A 221 -0.76 -4.14 20.64
C ALA A 221 -0.65 -2.62 20.86
N ARG A 222 -1.48 -1.82 20.17
CA ARG A 222 -1.51 -0.34 20.23
C ARG A 222 -0.15 0.31 19.97
N LYS A 223 0.66 -0.27 19.08
CA LYS A 223 1.96 0.29 18.69
C LYS A 223 1.78 1.39 17.63
N SER A 224 1.53 2.62 18.09
CA SER A 224 1.49 3.85 17.27
C SER A 224 2.90 4.30 16.88
N VAL A 225 2.99 5.39 16.12
CA VAL A 225 4.26 6.07 15.78
C VAL A 225 4.88 6.84 16.95
N THR A 226 4.24 6.82 18.13
CA THR A 226 4.67 7.54 19.33
C THR A 226 5.84 6.86 20.03
#